data_AF-A0A1G6JC63-F1
#
_entry.id   AF-A0A1G6JC63-F1
#
_cell.length_a   1.000
_cell.length_b   1.000
_cell.length_c   1.000
_cell.angle_alpha   90.00
_cell.angle_beta   90.00
_cell.angle_gamma   90.00
#
_symmetry.space_group_name_H-M   'P 1'
#
loop_
_entity.id
_entity.type
_entity.pdbx_description
1 polymer ?
#
loop_
_entity_poly.entity_id
_entity_poly.type
_entity_poly.pdbx_seq_one_letter_code
_entity_poly.pdbx_strand_id
1 'polypeptide(L)'
;MAETYITLSTGEKIVTKASEEQILQHITNDQGMMNKSFIVIGDVHIATAHIVKIETLDQTGEMEDLIHFDQADQTESTYPKDEEESKTQDRFELLEQELREAMQTRDIFLLDTLLHDDLVFINHEGSYLTKEMDLEAHRTLDVRFTEVSCKDLQIKTTKDGAVTISQIHLQGQAGDEKINGDYIYTRVWQLIGDQYQVIAGHCSML
;
A
#
# COMPACT_ATOMS: atom_id res chain seq x y z
N MET A 1 -12.83 -21.15 25.34
CA MET A 1 -13.13 -21.37 23.90
C MET A 1 -11.86 -21.00 23.18
N ALA A 2 -11.31 -21.88 22.35
CA ALA A 2 -10.08 -21.61 21.63
C ALA A 2 -10.34 -20.47 20.62
N GLU A 3 -9.49 -19.44 20.65
CA GLU A 3 -9.53 -18.33 19.70
C GLU A 3 -8.47 -18.58 18.64
N THR A 4 -8.86 -18.41 17.38
CA THR A 4 -7.96 -18.54 16.24
C THR A 4 -7.59 -17.16 15.74
N TYR A 5 -6.29 -16.97 15.49
CA TYR A 5 -5.68 -15.73 15.06
C TYR A 5 -5.29 -15.86 13.60
N ILE A 6 -5.75 -14.94 12.77
CA ILE A 6 -5.38 -14.83 11.36
C ILE A 6 -4.45 -13.63 11.23
N THR A 7 -3.21 -13.90 10.85
CA THR A 7 -2.21 -12.88 10.57
C THR A 7 -2.21 -12.58 9.08
N LEU A 8 -2.47 -11.31 8.76
CA LEU A 8 -2.41 -10.83 7.39
C LEU A 8 -0.98 -10.44 6.99
N SER A 9 -0.72 -10.27 5.71
CA SER A 9 0.55 -9.77 5.15
C SER A 9 0.87 -8.36 5.65
N THR A 10 -0.16 -7.62 6.07
CA THR A 10 -0.03 -6.32 6.76
C THR A 10 0.45 -6.42 8.20
N GLY A 11 0.55 -7.64 8.77
CA GLY A 11 0.82 -7.88 10.18
C GLY A 11 -0.39 -7.74 11.10
N GLU A 12 -1.53 -7.32 10.57
CA GLU A 12 -2.79 -7.25 11.30
C GLU A 12 -3.22 -8.65 11.75
N LYS A 13 -3.67 -8.74 13.02
CA LYS A 13 -4.17 -9.99 13.60
C LYS A 13 -5.68 -9.89 13.78
N ILE A 14 -6.40 -10.71 13.03
CA ILE A 14 -7.86 -10.85 13.14
C ILE A 14 -8.14 -12.04 14.05
N VAL A 15 -8.93 -11.80 15.10
CA VAL A 15 -9.34 -12.83 16.06
C VAL A 15 -10.71 -13.36 15.67
N THR A 16 -10.84 -14.69 15.58
CA THR A 16 -12.11 -15.35 15.24
C THR A 16 -12.38 -16.54 16.15
N LYS A 17 -13.67 -16.84 16.28
CA LYS A 17 -14.18 -18.03 16.99
C LYS A 17 -14.28 -19.26 16.10
N ALA A 18 -14.11 -19.09 14.79
CA ALA A 18 -14.03 -20.21 13.86
C ALA A 18 -12.71 -20.96 14.08
N SER A 19 -12.72 -22.28 14.01
CA SER A 19 -11.50 -23.06 14.16
C SER A 19 -10.60 -22.93 12.94
N GLU A 20 -9.29 -23.10 13.14
CA GLU A 20 -8.29 -23.11 12.07
C GLU A 20 -8.67 -24.07 10.91
N GLU A 21 -9.15 -25.27 11.24
CA GLU A 21 -9.57 -26.26 10.24
C GLU A 21 -10.77 -25.77 9.38
N GLN A 22 -11.74 -25.08 9.98
CA GLN A 22 -12.89 -24.52 9.26
C GLN A 22 -12.46 -23.41 8.28
N ILE A 23 -11.46 -22.62 8.67
CA ILE A 23 -10.91 -21.51 7.88
C ILE A 23 -10.12 -22.08 6.69
N LEU A 24 -9.25 -23.07 6.93
CA LEU A 24 -8.45 -23.70 5.88
C LEU A 24 -9.31 -24.47 4.86
N GLN A 25 -10.41 -25.10 5.30
CA GLN A 25 -11.34 -25.78 4.39
C GLN A 25 -12.07 -24.80 3.46
N HIS A 26 -12.46 -23.62 3.96
CA HIS A 26 -13.05 -22.56 3.12
C HIS A 26 -12.04 -22.05 2.08
N ILE A 27 -10.79 -21.81 2.48
CA ILE A 27 -9.74 -21.36 1.56
C ILE A 27 -9.49 -22.39 0.46
N THR A 28 -9.47 -23.68 0.78
CA THR A 28 -9.12 -24.75 -0.15
C THR A 28 -10.25 -25.08 -1.14
N ASN A 29 -11.51 -25.00 -0.72
CA ASN A 29 -12.66 -25.28 -1.60
C ASN A 29 -12.85 -24.23 -2.71
N ASP A 30 -12.41 -23.00 -2.49
CA ASP A 30 -12.57 -21.89 -3.45
C ASP A 30 -11.39 -21.75 -4.44
N GLN A 31 -10.34 -22.58 -4.34
CA GLN A 31 -9.23 -22.59 -5.31
C GLN A 31 -9.59 -23.25 -6.65
N GLY A 32 -10.81 -23.78 -6.80
CA GLY A 32 -11.29 -24.46 -8.01
C GLY A 32 -11.80 -23.54 -9.13
N MET A 33 -11.99 -22.24 -8.89
CA MET A 33 -12.47 -21.30 -9.91
C MET A 33 -11.59 -20.05 -9.94
N MET A 34 -10.97 -19.79 -11.10
CA MET A 34 -10.23 -18.57 -11.33
C MET A 34 -11.12 -17.34 -11.05
N ASN A 35 -10.56 -16.41 -10.27
CA ASN A 35 -11.06 -15.09 -9.86
C ASN A 35 -11.92 -15.01 -8.58
N LYS A 36 -11.26 -14.43 -7.56
CA LYS A 36 -11.74 -13.84 -6.29
C LYS A 36 -11.89 -14.79 -5.10
N SER A 37 -10.75 -15.14 -4.51
CA SER A 37 -10.66 -15.89 -3.25
C SER A 37 -10.66 -14.91 -2.06
N PHE A 38 -11.84 -14.61 -1.53
CA PHE A 38 -12.01 -13.87 -0.28
C PHE A 38 -12.65 -14.78 0.77
N ILE A 39 -12.18 -14.73 2.01
CA ILE A 39 -12.88 -15.33 3.16
C ILE A 39 -13.63 -14.24 3.92
N VAL A 40 -14.85 -14.54 4.34
CA VAL A 40 -15.68 -13.61 5.12
C VAL A 40 -15.69 -14.08 6.57
N ILE A 41 -15.25 -13.22 7.48
CA ILE A 41 -15.21 -13.48 8.92
C ILE A 41 -15.96 -12.37 9.64
N GLY A 42 -17.18 -12.67 10.09
CA GLY A 42 -18.11 -11.63 10.54
C GLY A 42 -18.46 -10.71 9.37
N ASP A 43 -18.22 -9.41 9.53
CA ASP A 43 -18.45 -8.40 8.49
C ASP A 43 -17.17 -8.05 7.69
N VAL A 44 -16.06 -8.76 7.95
CA VAL A 44 -14.75 -8.48 7.33
C VAL A 44 -14.52 -9.41 6.15
N HIS A 45 -14.26 -8.84 4.96
CA HIS A 45 -13.85 -9.56 3.77
C HIS A 45 -12.32 -9.55 3.65
N ILE A 46 -11.70 -10.73 3.72
CA ILE A 46 -10.25 -10.88 3.71
C ILE A 46 -9.86 -11.59 2.41
N ALA A 47 -9.05 -10.94 1.57
CA ALA A 47 -8.46 -11.63 0.42
C ALA A 47 -7.52 -12.73 0.91
N THR A 48 -7.69 -13.96 0.45
CA THR A 48 -6.89 -15.11 0.95
C THR A 48 -5.40 -14.97 0.62
N ALA A 49 -5.05 -14.23 -0.43
CA ALA A 49 -3.67 -13.91 -0.80
C ALA A 49 -2.93 -13.11 0.28
N HIS A 50 -3.66 -12.42 1.16
CA HIS A 50 -3.09 -11.67 2.26
C HIS A 50 -3.00 -12.47 3.55
N ILE A 51 -3.47 -13.71 3.61
CA ILE A 51 -3.37 -14.53 4.84
C ILE A 51 -1.99 -15.18 4.88
N VAL A 52 -1.18 -14.79 5.87
CA VAL A 52 0.19 -15.30 6.06
C VAL A 52 0.23 -16.41 7.10
N LYS A 53 -0.60 -16.34 8.13
CA LYS A 53 -0.60 -17.30 9.22
C LYS A 53 -1.97 -17.47 9.85
N ILE A 54 -2.33 -18.69 10.22
CA ILE A 54 -3.53 -19.00 11.00
C ILE A 54 -3.06 -19.86 12.18
N GLU A 55 -3.36 -19.46 13.41
CA GLU A 55 -2.92 -20.16 14.62
C GLU A 55 -3.99 -20.17 15.69
N THR A 56 -4.16 -21.31 16.36
CA THR A 56 -5.04 -21.44 17.53
C THR A 56 -4.20 -21.39 18.81
N LEU A 57 -4.52 -20.45 19.72
CA LEU A 57 -3.86 -20.38 21.03
C LEU A 57 -4.71 -21.06 22.09
N ASP A 58 -4.22 -22.19 22.61
CA ASP A 58 -4.76 -22.81 23.81
C ASP A 58 -4.19 -22.12 25.05
N GLN A 59 -5.06 -21.56 25.89
CA GLN A 59 -4.67 -20.93 27.15
C GLN A 59 -4.17 -22.01 28.14
N THR A 60 -2.87 -22.29 28.14
CA THR A 60 -2.18 -22.99 29.25
C THR A 60 -0.73 -22.50 29.39
N GLY A 61 -0.48 -21.72 30.46
CA GLY A 61 0.83 -21.49 31.13
C GLY A 61 1.80 -20.53 30.41
N GLU A 62 2.48 -19.57 31.02
CA GLU A 62 2.78 -19.27 32.43
C GLU A 62 3.04 -17.77 32.61
N MET A 63 2.75 -17.29 33.82
CA MET A 63 3.01 -15.95 34.34
C MET A 63 3.99 -16.14 35.51
N GLU A 64 5.25 -15.76 35.35
CA GLU A 64 6.30 -15.56 36.38
C GLU A 64 7.52 -15.01 35.58
N ASP A 65 8.11 -13.84 35.85
CA ASP A 65 8.67 -13.39 37.12
C ASP A 65 8.68 -11.86 37.30
N LEU A 66 8.05 -11.45 38.41
CA LEU A 66 8.55 -10.60 39.51
C LEU A 66 9.25 -9.24 39.24
N ILE A 67 8.59 -8.23 39.81
CA ILE A 67 9.06 -6.88 40.16
C ILE A 67 9.83 -6.93 41.49
N HIS A 68 11.08 -6.43 41.56
CA HIS A 68 11.58 -5.31 42.40
C HIS A 68 13.06 -5.34 42.87
N PHE A 69 13.59 -4.10 43.06
CA PHE A 69 14.88 -3.60 43.61
C PHE A 69 16.08 -3.59 42.64
N ASP A 70 16.90 -2.54 42.48
CA ASP A 70 17.08 -1.26 43.16
C ASP A 70 17.88 -0.31 42.21
N GLN A 71 17.96 0.96 42.56
CA GLN A 71 18.60 2.13 41.93
C GLN A 71 19.66 2.00 40.80
N ALA A 72 19.47 2.91 39.84
CA ALA A 72 20.47 3.67 39.06
C ALA A 72 21.41 2.90 38.11
N ASP A 73 21.06 2.84 36.83
CA ASP A 73 21.91 3.40 35.79
C ASP A 73 21.12 3.64 34.49
N GLN A 74 21.61 4.56 33.67
CA GLN A 74 21.04 5.01 32.40
C GLN A 74 20.94 3.85 31.40
N THR A 75 19.73 3.54 30.90
CA THR A 75 19.58 2.80 29.63
C THR A 75 18.42 3.38 28.83
N GLU A 76 18.75 3.90 27.64
CA GLU A 76 17.79 4.23 26.60
C GLU A 76 16.94 2.99 26.26
N SER A 77 15.64 3.21 26.19
CA SER A 77 14.67 2.23 25.76
C SER A 77 14.76 2.04 24.24
N THR A 78 15.46 0.98 23.82
CA THR A 78 15.55 0.58 22.40
C THR A 78 14.37 -0.34 22.05
N TYR A 79 13.19 0.26 21.80
CA TYR A 79 12.16 -0.39 20.99
C TYR A 79 12.61 -0.36 19.51
N PRO A 80 12.32 -1.39 18.68
CA PRO A 80 12.93 -1.52 17.35
C PRO A 80 12.30 -0.54 16.35
N LYS A 81 12.83 0.68 16.28
CA LYS A 81 12.49 1.68 15.25
C LYS A 81 12.65 1.13 13.82
N ASP A 82 13.64 0.26 13.62
CA ASP A 82 13.99 -0.26 12.30
C ASP A 82 12.90 -1.17 11.70
N GLU A 83 12.08 -1.85 12.52
CA GLU A 83 11.01 -2.74 12.03
C GLU A 83 9.72 -1.98 11.66
N GLU A 84 9.36 -0.92 12.39
CA GLU A 84 8.20 -0.07 12.07
C GLU A 84 8.48 0.84 10.86
N GLU A 85 9.70 1.36 10.75
CA GLU A 85 10.12 2.19 9.63
C GLU A 85 10.19 1.36 8.33
N SER A 86 10.71 0.13 8.40
CA SER A 86 10.72 -0.84 7.29
C SER A 86 9.31 -1.20 6.80
N LYS A 87 8.37 -1.54 7.70
CA LYS A 87 6.97 -1.82 7.31
C LYS A 87 6.24 -0.63 6.70
N THR A 88 6.57 0.58 7.17
CA THR A 88 6.00 1.82 6.64
C THR A 88 6.57 2.10 5.25
N GLN A 89 7.86 1.85 5.05
CA GLN A 89 8.49 1.94 3.74
C GLN A 89 7.87 0.93 2.75
N ASP A 90 7.76 -0.35 3.13
CA ASP A 90 7.12 -1.40 2.33
C ASP A 90 5.70 -1.00 1.88
N ARG A 91 4.95 -0.30 2.75
CA ARG A 91 3.62 0.21 2.41
C ARG A 91 3.64 1.24 1.28
N PHE A 92 4.56 2.20 1.31
CA PHE A 92 4.65 3.22 0.26
C PHE A 92 5.26 2.70 -1.03
N GLU A 93 6.10 1.65 -0.97
CA GLU A 93 6.53 0.91 -2.15
C GLU A 93 5.34 0.27 -2.87
N LEU A 94 4.43 -0.35 -2.11
CA LEU A 94 3.20 -0.94 -2.65
C LEU A 94 2.27 0.12 -3.25
N LEU A 95 2.02 1.23 -2.54
CA LEU A 95 1.16 2.32 -3.04
C LEU A 95 1.70 2.93 -4.35
N GLU A 96 3.01 3.13 -4.44
CA GLU A 96 3.65 3.60 -5.68
C GLU A 96 3.55 2.57 -6.81
N GLN A 97 3.62 1.27 -6.49
CA GLN A 97 3.39 0.22 -7.46
C GLN A 97 1.94 0.21 -7.97
N GLU A 98 0.96 0.23 -7.06
CA GLU A 98 -0.47 0.29 -7.39
C GLU A 98 -0.79 1.50 -8.27
N LEU A 99 -0.24 2.67 -7.93
CA LEU A 99 -0.41 3.89 -8.73
C LEU A 99 0.13 3.73 -10.15
N ARG A 100 1.35 3.16 -10.32
CA ARG A 100 1.94 2.92 -11.64
C ARG A 100 1.14 1.91 -12.46
N GLU A 101 0.68 0.83 -11.82
CA GLU A 101 -0.16 -0.16 -12.46
C GLU A 101 -1.50 0.46 -12.90
N ALA A 102 -2.11 1.31 -12.07
CA ALA A 102 -3.32 2.05 -12.42
C ALA A 102 -3.10 2.99 -13.61
N MET A 103 -1.98 3.71 -13.66
CA MET A 103 -1.60 4.55 -14.80
C MET A 103 -1.45 3.75 -16.10
N GLN A 104 -0.78 2.59 -16.03
CA GLN A 104 -0.52 1.74 -17.20
C GLN A 104 -1.79 1.03 -17.70
N THR A 105 -2.61 0.52 -16.78
CA THR A 105 -3.85 -0.22 -17.10
C THR A 105 -5.06 0.69 -17.31
N ARG A 106 -4.91 1.98 -17.01
CA ARG A 106 -5.98 2.99 -17.00
C ARG A 106 -7.11 2.61 -16.03
N ASP A 107 -6.74 2.14 -14.83
CA ASP A 107 -7.72 1.91 -13.77
C ASP A 107 -8.15 3.26 -13.16
N ILE A 108 -9.15 3.87 -13.78
CA ILE A 108 -9.69 5.17 -13.37
C ILE A 108 -10.19 5.14 -11.92
N PHE A 109 -10.72 4.01 -11.46
CA PHE A 109 -11.26 3.92 -10.10
C PHE A 109 -10.13 3.89 -9.07
N LEU A 110 -9.06 3.14 -9.34
CA LEU A 110 -7.89 3.12 -8.47
C LEU A 110 -7.15 4.47 -8.49
N LEU A 111 -7.00 5.10 -9.66
CA LEU A 111 -6.47 6.47 -9.75
C LEU A 111 -7.32 7.46 -8.94
N ASP A 112 -8.65 7.39 -9.06
CA ASP A 112 -9.57 8.24 -8.29
C ASP A 112 -9.44 8.03 -6.78
N THR A 113 -9.16 6.79 -6.35
CA THR A 113 -8.95 6.47 -4.93
C THR A 113 -7.61 6.99 -4.41
N LEU A 114 -6.54 6.83 -5.20
CA LEU A 114 -5.17 7.18 -4.79
C LEU A 114 -4.84 8.67 -4.92
N LEU A 115 -5.62 9.45 -5.68
CA LEU A 115 -5.42 10.88 -5.86
C LEU A 115 -6.42 11.67 -5.03
N HIS A 116 -5.93 12.65 -4.26
CA HIS A 116 -6.79 13.54 -3.47
C HIS A 116 -7.53 14.53 -4.39
N ASP A 117 -8.76 14.92 -4.03
CA ASP A 117 -9.60 15.80 -4.86
C ASP A 117 -8.95 17.17 -5.11
N ASP A 118 -8.25 17.71 -4.12
CA ASP A 118 -7.47 18.95 -4.22
C ASP A 118 -6.02 18.74 -4.68
N LEU A 119 -5.72 17.65 -5.39
CA LEU A 119 -4.37 17.37 -5.92
C LEU A 119 -3.82 18.57 -6.70
N VAL A 120 -2.59 18.96 -6.36
CA VAL A 120 -1.78 19.88 -7.16
C VAL A 120 -0.62 19.11 -7.78
N PHE A 121 -0.71 18.81 -9.07
CA PHE A 121 0.37 18.17 -9.82
C PHE A 121 1.01 19.14 -10.81
N ILE A 122 2.33 19.13 -10.94
CA ILE A 122 3.06 19.90 -11.95
C ILE A 122 3.73 18.91 -12.92
N ASN A 123 3.37 18.98 -14.20
CA ASN A 123 3.96 18.11 -15.22
C ASN A 123 5.35 18.60 -15.66
N HIS A 124 6.00 17.82 -16.52
CA HIS A 124 7.33 18.09 -17.05
C HIS A 124 7.44 19.38 -17.89
N GLU A 125 6.32 19.96 -18.31
CA GLU A 125 6.25 21.23 -19.02
C GLU A 125 6.05 22.44 -18.07
N GLY A 126 5.89 22.19 -16.77
CA GLY A 126 5.56 23.20 -15.77
C GLY A 126 4.07 23.54 -15.69
N SER A 127 3.20 22.76 -16.33
CA SER A 127 1.75 22.95 -16.30
C SER A 127 1.14 22.34 -15.04
N TYR A 128 0.19 23.05 -14.43
CA TYR A 128 -0.59 22.56 -13.31
C TYR A 128 -1.71 21.62 -13.78
N LEU A 129 -1.81 20.46 -13.15
CA LEU A 129 -2.82 19.45 -13.40
C LEU A 129 -3.59 19.18 -12.10
N THR A 130 -4.91 19.17 -12.19
CA THR A 130 -5.81 18.70 -11.13
C THR A 130 -6.07 17.22 -11.28
N LYS A 131 -6.60 16.57 -10.22
CA LYS A 131 -7.06 15.17 -10.28
C LYS A 131 -7.99 14.92 -11.46
N GLU A 132 -9.03 15.73 -11.63
CA GLU A 132 -10.03 15.49 -12.68
C GLU A 132 -9.43 15.66 -14.09
N MET A 133 -8.46 16.55 -14.28
CA MET A 133 -7.75 16.67 -15.56
C MET A 133 -6.92 15.41 -15.87
N ASP A 134 -6.25 14.85 -14.88
CA ASP A 134 -5.47 13.61 -15.01
C ASP A 134 -6.39 12.41 -15.32
N LEU A 135 -7.47 12.26 -14.55
CA LEU A 135 -8.46 11.20 -14.77
C LEU A 135 -9.11 11.32 -16.15
N GLU A 136 -9.49 12.53 -16.56
CA GLU A 136 -10.11 12.74 -17.87
C GLU A 136 -9.16 12.38 -19.00
N ALA A 137 -7.88 12.75 -18.92
CA ALA A 137 -6.88 12.37 -19.92
C ALA A 137 -6.75 10.84 -20.08
N HIS A 138 -6.89 10.09 -18.98
CA HIS A 138 -6.94 8.62 -19.02
C HIS A 138 -8.28 8.09 -19.57
N ARG A 139 -9.42 8.73 -19.24
CA ARG A 139 -10.76 8.35 -19.74
C ARG A 139 -10.88 8.53 -21.25
N THR A 140 -10.43 9.67 -21.77
CA THR A 140 -10.52 10.06 -23.20
C THR A 140 -9.48 9.38 -24.08
N LEU A 141 -8.50 8.69 -23.49
CA LEU A 141 -7.29 8.19 -24.16
C LEU A 141 -6.36 9.30 -24.67
N ASP A 142 -6.53 10.54 -24.21
CA ASP A 142 -5.58 11.61 -24.52
C ASP A 142 -4.19 11.29 -23.96
N VAL A 143 -4.11 10.51 -22.88
CA VAL A 143 -2.87 9.87 -22.41
C VAL A 143 -3.05 8.36 -22.33
N ARG A 144 -2.10 7.64 -22.93
CA ARG A 144 -2.03 6.18 -22.87
C ARG A 144 -0.59 5.74 -22.66
N PHE A 145 -0.31 5.18 -21.50
CA PHE A 145 0.96 4.51 -21.25
C PHE A 145 0.90 3.05 -21.72
N THR A 146 1.93 2.62 -22.43
CA THR A 146 2.17 1.21 -22.79
C THR A 146 3.20 0.58 -21.87
N GLU A 147 4.06 1.39 -21.25
CA GLU A 147 5.03 0.96 -20.24
C GLU A 147 5.20 2.06 -19.20
N VAL A 148 5.15 1.67 -17.92
CA VAL A 148 5.47 2.50 -16.76
C VAL A 148 6.40 1.70 -15.85
N SER A 149 7.72 1.81 -16.06
CA SER A 149 8.71 1.02 -15.32
C SER A 149 9.52 1.88 -14.34
N CYS A 150 9.65 1.41 -13.10
CA CYS A 150 10.38 2.10 -12.03
C CYS A 150 11.83 1.60 -11.97
N LYS A 151 12.79 2.52 -12.02
CA LYS A 151 14.23 2.24 -11.96
C LYS A 151 14.80 2.43 -10.56
N ASP A 152 14.34 3.47 -9.88
CA ASP A 152 14.74 3.82 -8.52
C ASP A 152 13.53 4.40 -7.79
N LEU A 153 13.44 4.11 -6.49
CA LEU A 153 12.39 4.63 -5.61
C LEU A 153 13.01 4.97 -4.27
N GLN A 154 12.94 6.25 -3.90
CA GLN A 154 13.32 6.75 -2.60
C GLN A 154 12.07 7.15 -1.84
N ILE A 155 11.97 6.71 -0.60
CA ILE A 155 10.83 6.98 0.27
C ILE A 155 11.34 7.69 1.50
N LYS A 156 10.72 8.83 1.79
CA LYS A 156 10.92 9.57 3.02
C LYS A 156 9.61 9.60 3.78
N THR A 157 9.49 8.75 4.79
CA THR A 157 8.33 8.72 5.67
C THR A 157 8.20 10.03 6.44
N THR A 158 6.96 10.40 6.73
CA THR A 158 6.59 11.52 7.57
C THR A 158 5.61 11.03 8.63
N LYS A 159 5.20 11.91 9.55
CA LYS A 159 4.29 11.52 10.64
C LYS A 159 2.98 10.90 10.13
N ASP A 160 2.40 11.48 9.08
CA ASP A 160 1.05 11.16 8.61
C ASP A 160 1.05 10.82 7.11
N GLY A 161 2.17 10.31 6.56
CA GLY A 161 2.35 10.21 5.11
C GLY A 161 3.79 9.90 4.68
N ALA A 162 4.12 10.18 3.42
CA ALA A 162 5.48 10.09 2.91
C ALA A 162 5.71 11.02 1.72
N VAL A 163 6.97 11.36 1.47
CA VAL A 163 7.42 11.90 0.19
C VAL A 163 8.15 10.80 -0.56
N THR A 164 7.73 10.53 -1.79
CA THR A 164 8.38 9.57 -2.68
C THR A 164 9.07 10.30 -3.81
N ILE A 165 10.24 9.82 -4.20
CA ILE A 165 10.97 10.27 -5.37
C ILE A 165 11.28 9.04 -6.21
N SER A 166 10.73 8.96 -7.42
CA SER A 166 10.89 7.80 -8.29
C SER A 166 11.42 8.17 -9.67
N GLN A 167 12.39 7.39 -10.15
CA GLN A 167 12.84 7.46 -11.53
C GLN A 167 12.02 6.49 -12.37
N ILE A 168 11.17 7.02 -13.24
CA ILE A 168 10.23 6.25 -14.04
C ILE A 168 10.58 6.36 -15.52
N HIS A 169 10.68 5.23 -16.19
CA HIS A 169 10.69 5.18 -17.65
C HIS A 169 9.24 5.06 -18.15
N LEU A 170 8.86 5.95 -19.06
CA LEU A 170 7.52 5.97 -19.66
C LEU A 170 7.61 5.72 -21.16
N GLN A 171 6.78 4.81 -21.64
CA GLN A 171 6.43 4.71 -23.06
C GLN A 171 4.92 4.81 -23.24
N GLY A 172 4.50 5.46 -24.32
CA GLY A 172 3.09 5.65 -24.59
C GLY A 172 2.80 6.71 -25.64
N GLN A 173 1.64 7.33 -25.50
CA GLN A 173 1.16 8.36 -26.40
C GLN A 173 0.39 9.42 -25.61
N ALA A 174 0.63 10.70 -25.95
CA ALA A 174 -0.16 11.85 -25.52
C ALA A 174 -0.73 12.53 -26.77
N GLY A 175 -2.04 12.40 -27.03
CA GLY A 175 -2.64 12.81 -28.29
C GLY A 175 -1.95 12.14 -29.50
N ASP A 176 -1.32 12.94 -30.35
CA ASP A 176 -0.55 12.44 -31.50
C ASP A 176 0.94 12.23 -31.19
N GLU A 177 1.42 12.69 -30.03
CA GLU A 177 2.84 12.66 -29.67
C GLU A 177 3.21 11.37 -28.94
N LYS A 178 4.36 10.80 -29.31
CA LYS A 178 4.88 9.60 -28.64
C LYS A 178 5.61 9.99 -27.36
N ILE A 179 5.25 9.32 -26.28
CA ILE A 179 6.01 9.36 -25.03
C ILE A 179 7.06 8.26 -25.09
N ASN A 180 8.33 8.62 -24.95
CA ASN A 180 9.42 7.69 -24.67
C ASN A 180 10.53 8.45 -23.96
N GLY A 181 10.62 8.31 -22.65
CA GLY A 181 11.58 9.07 -21.86
C GLY A 181 11.67 8.63 -20.42
N ASP A 182 12.70 9.13 -19.75
CA ASP A 182 12.91 8.96 -18.33
C ASP A 182 12.47 10.23 -17.59
N TYR A 183 11.79 10.05 -16.47
CA TYR A 183 11.22 11.12 -15.67
C TYR A 183 11.56 10.90 -14.20
N ILE A 184 11.73 11.99 -13.48
CA ILE A 184 11.74 11.99 -12.02
C ILE A 184 10.38 12.48 -11.54
N TYR A 185 9.67 11.63 -10.79
CA TYR A 185 8.46 11.97 -10.08
C TYR A 185 8.79 12.27 -8.62
N THR A 186 8.21 13.33 -8.08
CA THR A 186 8.14 13.58 -6.64
C THR A 186 6.67 13.60 -6.26
N ARG A 187 6.24 12.77 -5.30
CA ARG A 187 4.86 12.76 -4.81
C ARG A 187 4.82 12.92 -3.30
N VAL A 188 3.81 13.63 -2.83
CA VAL A 188 3.51 13.77 -1.40
C VAL A 188 2.25 12.98 -1.11
N TRP A 189 2.41 11.93 -0.34
CA TRP A 189 1.36 11.06 0.16
C TRP A 189 0.95 11.51 1.56
N GLN A 190 -0.35 11.55 1.81
CA GLN A 190 -0.93 11.95 3.08
C GLN A 190 -2.05 10.98 3.45
N LEU A 191 -2.13 10.61 4.73
CA LEU A 191 -3.26 9.88 5.27
C LEU A 191 -4.46 10.82 5.37
N ILE A 192 -5.53 10.52 4.63
CA ILE A 192 -6.79 11.25 4.60
C ILE A 192 -7.90 10.27 4.96
N GLY A 193 -8.50 10.45 6.13
CA GLY A 193 -9.34 9.41 6.73
C GLY A 193 -8.52 8.14 6.99
N ASP A 194 -8.91 7.04 6.34
CA ASP A 194 -8.27 5.74 6.50
C ASP A 194 -7.44 5.33 5.26
N GLN A 195 -7.18 6.26 4.34
CA GLN A 195 -6.50 5.99 3.06
C GLN A 195 -5.35 6.96 2.80
N TYR A 196 -4.26 6.46 2.25
CA TYR A 196 -3.18 7.32 1.75
C TYR A 196 -3.52 7.80 0.34
N GLN A 197 -3.40 9.12 0.15
CA GLN A 197 -3.67 9.76 -1.14
C GLN A 197 -2.53 10.70 -1.51
N VAL A 198 -2.27 10.84 -2.80
CA VAL A 198 -1.36 11.85 -3.33
C VAL A 198 -2.05 13.20 -3.27
N ILE A 199 -1.51 14.11 -2.46
CA ILE A 199 -2.02 15.49 -2.32
C ILE A 199 -1.25 16.49 -3.17
N ALA A 200 -0.01 16.17 -3.52
CA ALA A 200 0.81 16.99 -4.41
C ALA A 200 1.79 16.12 -5.19
N GLY A 201 2.15 16.57 -6.39
CA GLY A 201 3.21 15.93 -7.15
C GLY A 201 3.88 16.84 -8.16
N HIS A 202 5.03 16.41 -8.62
CA HIS A 202 5.80 17.05 -9.68
C HIS A 202 6.43 15.95 -10.52
N CYS A 203 6.52 16.14 -11.84
CA CYS A 203 7.47 15.40 -12.65
C CYS A 203 8.32 16.31 -13.52
N SER A 204 9.55 15.88 -13.75
CA SER A 204 10.47 16.51 -14.69
C SER A 204 11.10 15.44 -15.57
N MET A 205 11.42 15.79 -16.81
CA MET A 205 12.17 14.91 -17.70
C MET A 205 13.64 14.87 -17.25
N LEU A 206 14.25 13.69 -17.28
CA LEU A 206 15.67 13.47 -16.95
C LEU A 206 16.60 13.78 -18.13
#